data_AF-A0A258KBF8-F1
#
_entry.id   AF-A0A258KBF8-F1
#
_cell.length_a   1.000
_cell.length_b   1.000
_cell.length_c   1.000
_cell.angle_alpha   90.00
_cell.angle_beta   90.00
_cell.angle_gamma   90.00
#
_symmetry.space_group_name_H-M   'P 1'
#
loop_
_entity.id
_entity.type
_entity.pdbx_description
1 polymer ?
#
loop_
_entity_poly.entity_id
_entity_poly.type
_entity_poly.pdbx_seq_one_letter_code
_entity_poly.pdbx_strand_id
1 'polypeptide(L)'
;MALSIKTEEADRLARDLSRLTGETMTQAVTVALRERLERERAAKAETTEEFVARIRAFTAEMRGGVPFRPVTPEEWLDAGGDDLDFELAAKELAAKAKD
;
A
#
# COMPACT_ATOMS: atom_id res chain seq x y z
N MET A 1 15.96 3.93 25.14
CA MET A 1 16.43 5.31 24.89
C MET A 1 15.63 6.28 25.74
N ALA A 2 16.20 7.43 26.11
CA ALA A 2 15.52 8.43 26.95
C ALA A 2 15.12 9.66 26.11
N LEU A 3 13.86 10.08 26.25
CA LEU A 3 13.35 11.34 25.72
C LEU A 3 13.46 12.41 26.81
N SER A 4 14.20 13.50 26.57
CA SER A 4 14.32 14.62 27.50
C SER A 4 13.56 15.84 26.98
N ILE A 5 12.51 16.25 27.70
CA ILE A 5 11.73 17.46 27.43
C ILE A 5 11.88 18.37 28.65
N LYS A 6 12.35 19.61 28.44
CA LYS A 6 12.75 20.55 29.52
C LYS A 6 11.90 21.82 29.53
N THR A 7 10.62 21.72 29.21
CA THR A 7 9.69 22.85 29.28
C THR A 7 8.71 22.64 30.43
N GLU A 8 8.42 23.72 31.17
CA GLU A 8 7.47 23.69 32.30
C GLU A 8 6.05 23.32 31.83
N GLU A 9 5.67 23.74 30.63
CA GLU A 9 4.40 23.38 30.03
C GLU A 9 4.26 21.87 29.81
N ALA A 10 5.28 21.21 29.27
CA ALA A 10 5.21 19.78 29.01
C ALA A 10 5.18 18.96 30.30
N ASP A 11 5.93 19.36 31.33
CA ASP A 11 5.88 18.72 32.65
C ASP A 11 4.48 18.87 33.28
N ARG A 12 3.89 20.08 33.24
CA ARG A 12 2.53 20.32 33.73
C ARG A 12 1.49 19.46 33.00
N LEU A 13 1.51 19.46 31.67
CA LEU A 13 0.58 18.65 30.85
C LEU A 13 0.73 17.16 31.13
N ALA A 14 1.96 16.64 31.24
CA ALA A 14 2.20 15.24 31.54
C ALA A 14 1.70 14.84 32.94
N ARG A 15 1.88 15.72 33.94
CA ARG A 15 1.37 15.50 35.30
C ARG A 15 -0.15 15.57 35.36
N ASP A 16 -0.76 16.54 34.68
CA ASP A 16 -2.21 16.70 34.67
C ASP A 16 -2.88 15.51 33.99
N LEU A 17 -2.35 15.07 32.84
CA LEU A 17 -2.85 13.91 32.13
C LEU A 17 -2.70 12.64 32.96
N SER A 18 -1.52 12.40 33.54
CA SER A 18 -1.25 11.25 34.42
C SER A 18 -2.20 11.22 35.63
N ARG A 19 -2.46 12.36 36.27
CA ARG A 19 -3.41 12.45 37.40
C ARG A 19 -4.85 12.19 36.96
N LEU A 20 -5.23 12.68 35.78
CA LEU A 20 -6.58 12.52 35.26
C LEU A 20 -6.88 11.08 34.83
N THR A 21 -5.91 10.39 34.22
CA THR A 21 -6.09 9.02 33.71
C THR A 21 -5.73 7.94 34.74
N GLY A 22 -5.00 8.30 35.81
CA GLY A 22 -4.47 7.34 36.77
C GLY A 22 -3.27 6.54 36.24
N GLU A 23 -2.73 6.91 35.09
CA GLU A 23 -1.55 6.28 34.48
C GLU A 23 -0.26 6.90 35.00
N THR A 24 0.88 6.22 34.83
CA THR A 24 2.19 6.85 35.04
C THR A 24 2.46 7.95 34.01
N MET A 25 3.28 8.95 34.34
CA MET A 25 3.67 10.01 33.38
C MET A 25 4.21 9.42 32.06
N THR A 26 5.00 8.35 32.14
CA THR A 26 5.54 7.67 30.95
C THR A 26 4.43 7.07 30.09
N GLN A 27 3.43 6.41 30.70
CA GLN A 27 2.30 5.84 29.97
C GLN A 27 1.46 6.95 29.32
N ALA A 28 1.07 7.96 30.09
CA ALA A 28 0.28 9.09 29.61
C ALA A 28 0.94 9.78 28.39
N VAL A 29 2.25 10.07 28.47
CA VAL A 29 3.00 10.67 27.36
C VAL A 29 3.11 9.71 26.17
N THR A 30 3.37 8.42 26.41
CA THR A 30 3.49 7.42 25.34
C THR A 30 2.19 7.26 24.56
N VAL A 31 1.06 7.21 25.26
CA VAL A 31 -0.28 7.11 24.66
C VAL A 31 -0.60 8.39 23.88
N ALA A 32 -0.43 9.57 24.49
CA ALA A 32 -0.70 10.84 23.81
C ALA A 32 0.12 11.02 22.51
N LEU A 33 1.41 10.65 22.55
CA LEU A 33 2.27 10.68 21.36
C LEU A 33 1.79 9.68 20.30
N ARG A 34 1.41 8.47 20.69
CA ARG A 34 0.90 7.44 19.78
C ARG A 34 -0.39 7.89 19.10
N GLU A 35 -1.35 8.38 19.86
CA GLU A 35 -2.63 8.87 19.34
C GLU A 35 -2.44 10.07 18.42
N ARG A 36 -1.53 11.00 18.74
CA ARG A 36 -1.22 12.11 17.83
C ARG A 36 -0.57 11.60 16.56
N LEU A 37 0.38 10.68 16.66
CA LEU A 37 1.06 10.11 15.50
C LEU A 37 0.09 9.35 14.60
N GLU A 38 -0.85 8.58 15.16
CA GLU A 38 -1.90 7.91 14.41
C GLU A 38 -2.81 8.89 13.67
N ARG A 39 -3.27 9.95 14.35
CA ARG A 39 -4.08 11.00 13.70
C ARG A 39 -3.33 11.68 12.56
N GLU A 40 -2.05 12.00 12.75
CA GLU A 40 -1.23 12.60 11.68
C GLU A 40 -0.97 11.63 10.53
N ARG A 41 -0.76 10.34 10.82
CA ARG A 41 -0.62 9.31 9.80
C ARG A 41 -1.91 9.10 9.01
N ALA A 42 -3.06 9.08 9.68
CA ALA A 42 -4.36 8.96 9.04
C ALA A 42 -4.68 10.21 8.19
N ALA A 43 -4.38 11.41 8.69
CA ALA A 43 -4.58 12.65 7.94
C ALA A 43 -3.69 12.77 6.70
N LYS A 44 -2.51 12.14 6.72
CA LYS A 44 -1.58 12.06 5.59
C LYS A 44 -1.72 10.78 4.77
N ALA A 45 -2.60 9.87 5.17
CA ALA A 45 -2.82 8.65 4.42
C ALA A 45 -3.48 9.04 3.10
N GLU A 46 -2.84 8.64 2.01
CA GLU A 46 -3.41 8.78 0.67
C GLU A 46 -4.77 8.06 0.64
N THR A 47 -5.81 8.77 0.21
CA THR A 47 -7.12 8.16 -0.02
C THR A 47 -7.04 7.15 -1.17
N THR A 48 -7.99 6.21 -1.23
CA THR A 48 -8.06 5.26 -2.34
C THR A 48 -8.17 5.99 -3.68
N GLU A 49 -8.92 7.09 -3.72
CA GLU A 49 -9.12 7.94 -4.89
C GLU A 49 -7.80 8.60 -5.33
N GLU A 50 -7.04 9.17 -4.40
CA GLU A 50 -5.72 9.75 -4.67
C GLU A 50 -4.72 8.69 -5.15
N PHE A 51 -4.72 7.51 -4.51
CA PHE A 51 -3.90 6.38 -4.92
C PHE A 51 -4.22 5.95 -6.36
N VAL A 52 -5.50 5.76 -6.68
CA VAL A 52 -5.94 5.40 -8.03
C VAL A 52 -5.58 6.49 -9.03
N ALA A 53 -5.74 7.76 -8.67
CA ALA A 53 -5.35 8.88 -9.52
C ALA A 53 -3.84 8.89 -9.80
N ARG A 54 -3.02 8.65 -8.77
CA ARG A 54 -1.56 8.56 -8.89
C ARG A 54 -1.13 7.39 -9.79
N ILE A 55 -1.73 6.21 -9.62
CA ILE A 55 -1.46 5.05 -10.48
C ILE A 55 -1.91 5.31 -11.93
N ARG A 56 -3.07 5.94 -12.15
CA ARG A 56 -3.53 6.33 -13.48
C ARG A 56 -2.59 7.35 -14.15
N ALA A 57 -2.13 8.35 -13.40
CA ALA A 57 -1.19 9.34 -13.91
C ALA A 57 0.15 8.69 -14.30
N PHE A 58 0.70 7.86 -13.42
CA PHE A 58 1.93 7.10 -13.66
C PHE A 58 1.82 6.18 -14.89
N THR A 59 0.73 5.42 -14.99
CA THR A 59 0.51 4.52 -16.14
C THR A 59 0.29 5.30 -17.45
N ALA A 60 -0.37 6.46 -17.41
CA ALA A 60 -0.54 7.32 -18.58
C ALA A 60 0.79 7.89 -19.08
N GLU A 61 1.66 8.31 -18.16
CA GLU A 61 3.02 8.76 -18.48
C GLU A 61 3.84 7.64 -19.12
N MET A 62 3.83 6.45 -18.53
CA MET A 62 4.57 5.30 -19.05
C MET A 62 4.04 4.74 -20.38
N ARG A 63 2.75 4.95 -20.68
CA ARG A 63 2.11 4.44 -21.89
C ARG A 63 2.75 4.96 -23.18
N GLY A 64 3.41 6.12 -23.14
CA GLY A 64 4.07 6.69 -24.31
C GLY A 64 5.22 5.84 -24.88
N GLY A 65 5.83 4.95 -24.08
CA GLY A 65 7.01 4.18 -24.49
C GLY A 65 6.81 2.68 -24.70
N VAL A 66 5.63 2.13 -24.36
CA VAL A 66 5.38 0.69 -24.40
C VAL A 66 4.16 0.39 -25.27
N PRO A 67 4.30 -0.45 -26.33
CA PRO A 67 3.16 -0.84 -27.14
C PRO A 67 2.26 -1.81 -26.37
N PHE A 68 1.12 -1.32 -25.89
CA PHE A 68 0.07 -2.15 -25.24
C PHE A 68 -0.80 -2.90 -26.25
N ARG A 69 -0.23 -3.33 -27.39
CA ARG A 69 -0.94 -4.21 -28.32
C ARG A 69 -0.93 -5.64 -27.77
N PRO A 70 -1.92 -6.47 -28.11
CA PRO A 70 -1.84 -7.90 -27.82
C PRO A 70 -0.51 -8.48 -28.34
N VAL A 71 0.15 -9.27 -27.49
CA VAL A 71 1.33 -10.06 -27.85
C VAL A 71 0.86 -11.21 -28.74
N THR A 72 1.57 -11.47 -29.83
CA THR A 72 1.23 -12.63 -30.69
C THR A 72 1.75 -13.92 -30.05
N PRO A 73 1.16 -15.09 -30.38
CA PRO A 73 1.68 -16.38 -29.91
C PRO A 73 3.17 -16.57 -30.22
N GLU A 74 3.61 -16.15 -31.41
CA GLU A 74 5.01 -16.24 -31.84
C GLU A 74 5.94 -15.35 -31.01
N GLU A 75 5.53 -14.11 -30.71
CA GLU A 75 6.30 -13.20 -29.86
C GLU A 75 6.38 -13.67 -28.41
N TRP A 76 5.33 -14.31 -27.91
CA TRP A 76 5.30 -14.91 -26.58
C TRP A 76 6.30 -16.07 -26.47
N LEU A 77 6.30 -16.92 -27.49
CA LEU A 77 7.21 -18.06 -27.59
C LEU A 77 8.67 -17.64 -27.73
N ASP A 78 8.96 -16.63 -28.56
CA ASP A 78 10.32 -16.09 -28.71
C ASP A 78 10.85 -15.49 -27.40
N ALA A 79 9.96 -14.91 -26.57
CA ALA A 79 10.29 -14.41 -25.23
C ALA A 79 10.47 -15.52 -24.18
N GLY A 80 10.32 -16.81 -24.55
CA GLY A 80 10.42 -17.95 -23.65
C GLY A 80 9.19 -18.16 -22.77
N GLY A 81 8.04 -17.61 -23.17
CA GLY A 81 6.75 -17.93 -22.57
C GLY A 81 6.40 -19.40 -22.81
N ASP A 82 5.59 -19.99 -21.92
CA ASP A 82 5.10 -21.36 -22.09
C ASP A 82 3.83 -21.41 -22.95
N ASP A 83 3.63 -22.57 -23.59
CA ASP A 83 2.50 -22.86 -24.50
C ASP A 83 1.31 -23.50 -23.78
N LEU A 84 1.26 -23.46 -22.45
CA LEU A 84 0.27 -24.17 -21.64
C LEU A 84 -1.17 -23.86 -22.09
N ASP A 85 -1.45 -22.62 -22.46
CA ASP A 85 -2.77 -22.18 -22.93
C ASP A 85 -3.09 -22.66 -24.36
N PHE A 86 -2.10 -22.75 -25.26
CA PHE A 86 -2.30 -23.24 -26.62
C PHE A 86 -2.47 -24.75 -26.67
N GLU A 87 -1.69 -25.50 -25.89
CA GLU A 87 -1.85 -26.94 -25.75
C GLU A 87 -3.21 -27.31 -25.13
N LEU A 88 -3.67 -26.54 -24.14
CA LEU A 88 -4.96 -26.77 -23.50
C LEU A 88 -6.12 -26.47 -24.44
N ALA A 89 -6.06 -25.33 -25.17
CA ALA A 89 -7.06 -24.98 -26.17
C ALA A 89 -7.14 -26.03 -27.32
N ALA A 90 -5.99 -26.57 -27.75
CA ALA A 90 -5.96 -27.65 -28.75
C ALA A 90 -6.58 -28.95 -28.23
N LYS A 91 -6.35 -29.30 -26.96
CA LYS A 91 -6.97 -30.47 -26.31
C LYS A 91 -8.49 -30.30 -26.16
N GLU A 92 -8.96 -29.10 -25.80
CA GLU A 92 -10.39 -28.81 -25.67
C GLU A 92 -11.13 -28.86 -27.02
N LEU A 93 -10.53 -28.33 -28.10
CA LEU A 93 -11.09 -28.44 -29.44
C LEU A 93 -11.12 -29.90 -29.93
N ALA A 94 -10.07 -30.67 -29.67
CA ALA A 94 -10.00 -32.08 -30.01
C ALA A 94 -11.00 -32.95 -29.22
N ALA A 95 -11.34 -32.56 -27.99
CA ALA A 95 -12.39 -33.19 -27.20
C ALA A 95 -13.78 -32.88 -27.76
N LYS A 96 -14.07 -31.61 -28.08
CA LYS A 96 -15.34 -31.19 -28.68
C LYS A 96 -15.61 -31.74 -30.08
N ALA A 97 -14.57 -32.09 -30.83
CA ALA A 97 -14.70 -32.71 -32.16
C ALA A 97 -14.95 -34.23 -32.12
N LYS A 98 -14.88 -34.86 -30.94
CA LYS A 98 -15.11 -36.30 -30.73
C LYS A 98 -16.48 -36.63 -30.15
N ASP A 99 -17.24 -35.62 -29.72
CA ASP A 99 -18.66 -35.70 -29.35
C ASP A 99 -19.56 -35.39 -30.55
#